data_AF-A0A4Z0RVN8-F1
#
_entry.id   AF-A0A4Z0RVN8-F1
#
_cell.length_a   1.000
_cell.length_b   1.000
_cell.length_c   1.000
_cell.angle_alpha   90.00
_cell.angle_beta   90.00
_cell.angle_gamma   90.00
#
_symmetry.space_group_name_H-M   'P 1'
#
loop_
_entity.id
_entity.type
_entity.pdbx_description
1 polymer ?
#
loop_
_entity_poly.entity_id
_entity_poly.type
_entity_poly.pdbx_seq_one_letter_code
_entity_poly.pdbx_strand_id
1 'polypeptide(L)'
;MNLVAIVGTNARKSYNRSLLWFMKKHFKNLANIEVVEIEGLPMFSEDTETPVRLVEMARQIAAADGVIISTPEYDHSITASLKSALEWLSYGELHPFTNMPVMIVGTSLGKMGTTNAQEHLRQIMDAPGLDAFVLPGNQFLLGPASVNVDVERTELTDARTVGFLEQVFSNFMMFVDSLLPMRAMAFDRTADKTTNGEHEGTVEGVKLGYKDIDKVLKGSALDPDAVPSVIIKPADNAQVLEHGDGWWIEKTELTDNVTVTEVATTTTDVEEDDDATTGASML
;
A
#
# COMPACT_ATOMS: atom_id res chain seq x y z
N MET A 1 5.92 -6.12 -21.88
CA MET A 1 5.42 -5.82 -20.53
C MET A 1 6.30 -4.73 -19.91
N ASN A 2 5.68 -3.65 -19.43
CA ASN A 2 6.32 -2.58 -18.69
C ASN A 2 6.06 -2.78 -17.19
N LEU A 3 7.11 -2.87 -16.39
CA LEU A 3 7.00 -3.09 -14.95
C LEU A 3 7.71 -1.97 -14.19
N VAL A 4 7.13 -1.56 -13.07
CA VAL A 4 7.81 -0.68 -12.10
C VAL A 4 8.32 -1.54 -10.95
N ALA A 5 9.56 -1.34 -10.53
CA ALA A 5 10.20 -2.06 -9.44
C ALA A 5 10.57 -1.09 -8.31
N ILE A 6 9.90 -1.19 -7.16
CA ILE A 6 10.06 -0.28 -6.03
C ILE A 6 11.07 -0.84 -5.03
N VAL A 7 12.10 -0.06 -4.73
CA VAL A 7 13.06 -0.37 -3.66
C VAL A 7 12.41 -0.07 -2.31
N GLY A 8 12.10 -1.09 -1.50
CA GLY A 8 11.39 -0.94 -0.23
C GLY A 8 12.25 -0.50 0.95
N THR A 9 13.25 0.35 0.72
CA THR A 9 14.05 0.97 1.79
C THR A 9 14.63 2.30 1.33
N ASN A 10 14.73 3.25 2.25
CA ASN A 10 15.45 4.51 2.06
C ASN A 10 16.96 4.41 2.40
N ALA A 11 17.47 3.23 2.76
CA ALA A 11 18.88 3.05 3.07
C ALA A 11 19.75 3.19 1.81
N ARG A 12 20.85 3.95 1.92
CA ARG A 12 21.84 4.14 0.83
C ARG A 12 22.45 2.81 0.35
N LYS A 13 22.79 1.92 1.29
CA LYS A 13 23.25 0.56 0.98
C LYS A 13 22.08 -0.40 1.10
N SER A 14 21.75 -1.11 0.01
CA SER A 14 20.62 -2.04 -0.02
C SER A 14 20.88 -3.23 -0.93
N TYR A 15 20.81 -4.43 -0.35
CA TYR A 15 20.80 -5.69 -1.12
C TYR A 15 19.50 -5.83 -1.94
N ASN A 16 18.38 -5.28 -1.45
CA ASN A 16 17.11 -5.29 -2.18
C ASN A 16 17.15 -4.42 -3.44
N ARG A 17 17.85 -3.28 -3.37
CA ARG A 17 18.18 -2.48 -4.56
C ARG A 17 18.98 -3.30 -5.56
N SER A 18 20.03 -3.97 -5.09
CA SER A 18 20.88 -4.81 -5.95
C SER A 18 20.09 -5.96 -6.59
N LEU A 19 19.17 -6.57 -5.84
CA LEU A 19 18.25 -7.60 -6.36
C LEU A 19 17.36 -7.05 -7.49
N LEU A 20 16.76 -5.87 -7.33
CA LEU A 20 15.92 -5.29 -8.38
C LEU A 20 16.71 -4.88 -9.63
N TRP A 21 17.91 -4.34 -9.45
CA TRP A 21 18.78 -4.04 -10.59
C TRP A 21 19.27 -5.31 -11.30
N PHE A 22 19.52 -6.40 -10.56
CA PHE A 22 19.79 -7.71 -11.14
C PHE A 22 18.61 -8.16 -11.98
N MET A 23 17.39 -8.12 -11.43
CA MET A 23 16.17 -8.49 -12.16
C MET A 23 16.00 -7.67 -13.44
N LYS A 24 16.20 -6.35 -13.37
CA LYS A 24 16.17 -5.47 -14.55
C LYS A 24 17.15 -5.90 -15.64
N LYS A 25 18.40 -6.21 -15.27
CA LYS A 25 19.43 -6.66 -16.21
C LYS A 25 19.11 -8.04 -16.78
N HIS A 26 18.71 -8.98 -15.91
CA HIS A 26 18.49 -10.38 -16.24
C HIS A 26 17.25 -10.58 -17.13
N PHE A 27 16.16 -9.89 -16.82
CA PHE A 27 14.88 -10.03 -17.52
C PHE A 27 14.65 -9.01 -18.65
N LYS A 28 15.68 -8.25 -19.07
CA LYS A 28 15.56 -7.18 -20.09
C LYS A 28 14.94 -7.60 -21.43
N ASN A 29 15.05 -8.88 -21.79
CA ASN A 29 14.50 -9.42 -23.03
C ASN A 29 13.02 -9.84 -22.89
N LEU A 30 12.50 -9.91 -21.66
CA LEU A 30 11.13 -10.33 -21.33
C LEU A 30 10.27 -9.15 -20.91
N ALA A 31 10.82 -8.22 -20.13
CA ALA A 31 10.12 -7.05 -19.64
C ALA A 31 11.03 -5.82 -19.59
N ASN A 32 10.42 -4.65 -19.78
CA ASN A 32 11.04 -3.37 -19.48
C ASN A 32 10.79 -3.05 -18.00
N ILE A 33 11.84 -3.07 -17.17
CA ILE A 33 11.74 -2.83 -15.72
C ILE A 33 12.33 -1.44 -15.39
N GLU A 34 11.50 -0.56 -14.86
CA GLU A 34 11.91 0.73 -14.30
C GLU A 34 12.08 0.60 -12.79
N VAL A 35 13.31 0.79 -12.28
CA VAL A 35 13.58 0.73 -10.84
C VAL A 35 13.38 2.12 -10.25
N VAL A 36 12.53 2.21 -9.23
CA VAL A 36 12.13 3.45 -8.56
C VAL A 36 12.51 3.40 -7.09
N GLU A 37 13.09 4.49 -6.60
CA GLU A 37 13.60 4.63 -5.24
C GLU A 37 12.61 5.37 -4.34
N ILE A 38 12.39 4.88 -3.12
CA ILE A 38 11.68 5.62 -2.07
C ILE A 38 12.62 6.47 -1.20
N GLU A 39 13.94 6.36 -1.42
CA GLU A 39 14.94 7.19 -0.74
C GLU A 39 14.63 8.69 -0.93
N GLY A 40 14.65 9.46 0.16
CA GLY A 40 14.40 10.90 0.14
C GLY A 40 12.92 11.30 0.07
N LEU A 41 11.97 10.36 0.08
CA LEU A 41 10.56 10.70 0.31
C LEU A 41 10.37 11.14 1.77
N PRO A 42 9.56 12.18 2.05
CA PRO A 42 9.23 12.55 3.41
C PRO A 42 8.35 11.48 4.06
N MET A 43 8.40 11.40 5.39
CA MET A 43 7.43 10.59 6.14
C MET A 43 6.02 11.09 5.86
N PHE A 44 5.08 10.16 5.83
CA PHE A 44 3.67 10.46 5.62
C PHE A 44 3.13 11.34 6.74
N SER A 45 2.39 12.37 6.35
CA SER A 45 1.66 13.27 7.23
C SER A 45 0.48 13.79 6.43
N GLU A 46 -0.73 13.54 6.93
CA GLU A 46 -1.99 14.01 6.34
C GLU A 46 -2.05 15.55 6.23
N ASP A 47 -1.41 16.26 7.17
CA ASP A 47 -1.34 17.72 7.16
C ASP A 47 -0.37 18.31 6.13
N THR A 48 0.41 17.46 5.44
CA THR A 48 1.44 17.90 4.50
C THR A 48 0.96 17.72 3.06
N GLU A 49 1.20 18.73 2.22
CA GLU A 49 0.93 18.64 0.79
C GLU A 49 1.69 17.46 0.15
N THR A 50 1.01 16.74 -0.74
CA THR A 50 1.60 15.58 -1.42
C THR A 50 2.79 16.01 -2.28
N PRO A 51 4.01 15.48 -2.04
CA PRO A 51 5.18 15.82 -2.83
C PRO A 51 5.03 15.49 -4.32
N VAL A 52 5.53 16.37 -5.20
CA VAL A 52 5.49 16.17 -6.66
C VAL A 52 6.06 14.81 -7.08
N ARG A 53 7.14 14.37 -6.42
CA ARG A 53 7.78 13.07 -6.69
C ARG A 53 6.84 11.88 -6.43
N LEU A 54 5.92 11.99 -5.47
CA LEU A 54 4.91 10.95 -5.21
C LEU A 54 3.83 10.93 -6.28
N VAL A 55 3.43 12.09 -6.80
CA VAL A 55 2.52 12.19 -7.95
C VAL A 55 3.16 11.57 -9.19
N GLU A 56 4.44 11.85 -9.45
CA GLU A 56 5.20 11.25 -10.55
C GLU A 56 5.33 9.73 -10.40
N MET A 57 5.66 9.26 -9.20
CA MET A 57 5.73 7.84 -8.87
C MET A 57 4.38 7.15 -9.08
N ALA A 58 3.29 7.74 -8.59
CA ALA A 58 1.94 7.22 -8.78
C ALA A 58 1.58 7.13 -10.27
N ARG A 59 1.93 8.13 -11.08
CA ARG A 59 1.72 8.09 -12.53
C ARG A 59 2.51 6.97 -13.20
N GLN A 60 3.76 6.74 -12.80
CA GLN A 60 4.58 5.65 -13.32
C GLN A 60 3.96 4.29 -12.97
N ILE A 61 3.56 4.10 -11.71
CA ILE A 61 2.91 2.87 -11.24
C ILE A 61 1.61 2.64 -12.00
N ALA A 62 0.73 3.65 -12.07
CA ALA A 62 -0.55 3.53 -12.75
C ALA A 62 -0.38 3.20 -14.25
N ALA A 63 0.67 3.68 -14.91
CA ALA A 63 0.95 3.36 -16.31
C ALA A 63 1.56 1.96 -16.53
N ALA A 64 2.13 1.33 -15.51
CA ALA A 64 2.79 0.04 -15.61
C ALA A 64 1.80 -1.13 -15.75
N ASP A 65 2.22 -2.23 -16.37
CA ASP A 65 1.43 -3.47 -16.47
C ASP A 65 1.36 -4.20 -15.12
N GLY A 66 2.41 -4.05 -14.30
CA GLY A 66 2.50 -4.62 -12.97
C GLY A 66 3.65 -3.99 -12.17
N VAL A 67 3.66 -4.24 -10.87
CA VAL A 67 4.68 -3.72 -9.95
C VAL A 67 5.44 -4.86 -9.27
N ILE A 68 6.74 -4.68 -9.10
CA ILE A 68 7.58 -5.51 -8.25
C ILE A 68 7.94 -4.67 -7.03
N ILE A 69 7.66 -5.15 -5.82
CA ILE A 69 8.10 -4.48 -4.59
C ILE A 69 9.17 -5.35 -3.95
N SER A 70 10.37 -4.81 -3.80
CA SER A 70 11.38 -5.42 -2.94
C SER A 70 11.18 -4.96 -1.51
N THR A 71 11.26 -5.85 -0.53
CA THR A 71 11.21 -5.46 0.88
C THR A 71 12.34 -6.14 1.66
N PRO A 72 13.19 -5.40 2.39
CA PRO A 72 13.93 -5.96 3.52
C PRO A 72 12.99 -6.39 4.65
N GLU A 73 13.53 -7.09 5.66
CA GLU A 73 12.82 -7.40 6.91
C GLU A 73 13.47 -6.70 8.09
N TYR A 74 12.71 -5.82 8.75
CA TYR A 74 13.10 -5.04 9.93
C TYR A 74 12.07 -5.34 11.01
N ASP A 75 12.50 -5.85 12.16
CA ASP A 75 11.64 -6.19 13.31
C ASP A 75 10.41 -7.05 12.93
N HIS A 76 10.65 -8.09 12.11
CA HIS A 76 9.62 -8.97 11.55
C HIS A 76 8.54 -8.26 10.72
N SER A 77 8.90 -7.13 10.11
CA SER A 77 7.98 -6.29 9.33
C SER A 77 8.68 -5.70 8.10
N ILE A 78 7.89 -5.02 7.27
CA ILE A 78 8.41 -4.13 6.23
C ILE A 78 9.12 -2.91 6.86
N THR A 79 9.93 -2.21 6.06
CA THR A 79 10.58 -1.00 6.56
C THR A 79 9.56 0.12 6.81
N ALA A 80 9.82 0.95 7.83
CA ALA A 80 9.02 2.15 8.09
C ALA A 80 8.93 3.07 6.86
N SER A 81 10.04 3.20 6.11
CA SER A 81 10.05 3.98 4.85
C SER A 81 9.13 3.40 3.79
N LEU A 82 9.05 2.08 3.64
CA LEU A 82 8.15 1.46 2.68
C LEU A 82 6.70 1.65 3.12
N LYS A 83 6.38 1.44 4.40
CA LYS A 83 5.01 1.69 4.90
C LYS A 83 4.60 3.13 4.63
N SER A 84 5.45 4.08 4.98
CA SER A 84 5.19 5.51 4.75
C SER A 84 5.01 5.85 3.28
N ALA A 85 5.79 5.26 2.36
CA ALA A 85 5.61 5.48 0.94
C ALA A 85 4.27 4.91 0.45
N LEU A 86 3.83 3.76 0.99
CA LEU A 86 2.53 3.18 0.67
C LEU A 86 1.38 4.04 1.20
N GLU A 87 1.49 4.65 2.39
CA GLU A 87 0.46 5.59 2.91
C GLU A 87 0.25 6.75 1.93
N TRP A 88 1.33 7.37 1.44
CA TRP A 88 1.23 8.42 0.44
C TRP A 88 0.56 7.95 -0.87
N LEU A 89 0.80 6.69 -1.25
CA LEU A 89 0.24 6.08 -2.46
C LEU A 89 -1.12 5.42 -2.22
N SER A 90 -1.76 5.69 -1.08
CA SER A 90 -3.14 5.31 -0.78
C SER A 90 -3.93 6.45 -0.16
N TYR A 91 -3.44 7.69 -0.25
CA TYR A 91 -4.03 8.87 0.38
C TYR A 91 -4.49 9.90 -0.66
N GLY A 92 -5.61 10.57 -0.36
CA GLY A 92 -6.17 11.62 -1.19
C GLY A 92 -6.61 11.10 -2.57
N GLU A 93 -5.99 11.62 -3.63
CA GLU A 93 -6.29 11.20 -5.01
C GLU A 93 -5.35 10.09 -5.51
N LEU A 94 -4.31 9.74 -4.76
CA LEU A 94 -3.31 8.77 -5.18
C LEU A 94 -3.70 7.34 -4.77
N HIS A 95 -4.14 6.56 -5.77
CA HIS A 95 -4.44 5.13 -5.62
C HIS A 95 -3.90 4.29 -6.80
N PRO A 96 -2.60 4.38 -7.13
CA PRO A 96 -2.06 3.76 -8.33
C PRO A 96 -1.99 2.22 -8.25
N PHE A 97 -2.23 1.63 -7.07
CA PHE A 97 -2.21 0.19 -6.85
C PHE A 97 -3.56 -0.51 -7.04
N THR A 98 -4.66 0.23 -7.21
CA THR A 98 -5.98 -0.38 -7.36
C THR A 98 -6.01 -1.34 -8.56
N ASN A 99 -6.35 -2.60 -8.31
CA ASN A 99 -6.33 -3.69 -9.28
C ASN A 99 -4.95 -3.93 -9.94
N MET A 100 -3.86 -3.44 -9.33
CA MET A 100 -2.51 -3.58 -9.85
C MET A 100 -1.95 -4.97 -9.53
N PRO A 101 -1.46 -5.73 -10.52
CA PRO A 101 -0.71 -6.96 -10.25
C PRO A 101 0.62 -6.63 -9.55
N VAL A 102 0.87 -7.26 -8.41
CA VAL A 102 2.07 -7.02 -7.60
C VAL A 102 2.82 -8.33 -7.35
N MET A 103 4.13 -8.32 -7.63
CA MET A 103 5.08 -9.33 -7.18
C MET A 103 5.88 -8.78 -6.01
N ILE A 104 6.05 -9.58 -4.95
CA ILE A 104 6.91 -9.22 -3.84
C ILE A 104 8.16 -10.08 -3.89
N VAL A 105 9.31 -9.44 -3.75
CA VAL A 105 10.62 -10.08 -3.61
C VAL A 105 11.32 -9.53 -2.38
N GLY A 106 12.32 -10.24 -1.87
CA GLY A 106 13.04 -9.71 -0.73
C GLY A 106 14.31 -10.48 -0.43
N THR A 107 15.25 -9.75 0.16
CA THR A 107 16.44 -10.34 0.76
C THR A 107 16.76 -9.70 2.10
N SER A 108 17.27 -10.49 3.05
CA SER A 108 17.82 -10.00 4.33
C SER A 108 19.09 -10.75 4.71
N LEU A 109 19.73 -10.29 5.79
CA LEU A 109 20.90 -10.94 6.37
C LEU A 109 20.56 -12.30 7.01
N GLY A 110 19.31 -12.50 7.44
CA GLY A 110 18.86 -13.75 8.07
C GLY A 110 18.60 -14.86 7.04
N LYS A 111 18.59 -16.11 7.50
CA LYS A 111 18.35 -17.28 6.63
C LYS A 111 16.94 -17.37 6.08
N MET A 112 15.97 -16.79 6.78
CA MET A 112 14.57 -16.77 6.34
C MET A 112 14.34 -15.84 5.14
N GLY A 113 15.34 -15.03 4.75
CA GLY A 113 15.17 -14.06 3.69
C GLY A 113 14.28 -12.93 4.19
N THR A 114 12.97 -12.98 3.95
CA THR A 114 12.07 -11.87 4.31
C THR A 114 10.65 -12.37 4.56
N THR A 115 10.51 -13.57 5.12
CA THR A 115 9.22 -14.25 5.22
C THR A 115 8.16 -13.39 5.91
N ASN A 116 8.48 -12.80 7.07
CA ASN A 116 7.51 -12.03 7.84
C ASN A 116 7.21 -10.69 7.16
N ALA A 117 8.25 -10.03 6.62
CA ALA A 117 8.08 -8.77 5.91
C ALA A 117 7.21 -8.93 4.65
N GLN A 118 7.39 -10.01 3.89
CA GLN A 118 6.56 -10.24 2.70
C GLN A 118 5.12 -10.58 3.07
N GLU A 119 4.88 -11.32 4.15
CA GLU A 119 3.52 -11.62 4.60
C GLU A 119 2.82 -10.36 5.11
N HIS A 120 3.51 -9.55 5.91
CA HIS A 120 2.96 -8.28 6.37
C HIS A 120 2.70 -7.32 5.19
N LEU A 121 3.59 -7.27 4.19
CA LEU A 121 3.35 -6.48 2.98
C LEU A 121 2.11 -6.97 2.22
N ARG A 122 1.89 -8.29 2.10
CA ARG A 122 0.68 -8.85 1.46
C ARG A 122 -0.58 -8.34 2.15
N GLN A 123 -0.62 -8.40 3.47
CA GLN A 123 -1.74 -7.89 4.26
C GLN A 123 -1.98 -6.38 4.01
N ILE A 124 -0.91 -5.59 3.93
CA ILE A 124 -1.02 -4.15 3.64
C ILE A 124 -1.55 -3.91 2.23
N MET A 125 -1.04 -4.63 1.23
CA MET A 125 -1.43 -4.46 -0.16
C MET A 125 -2.89 -4.88 -0.44
N ASP A 126 -3.44 -5.77 0.40
CA ASP A 126 -4.85 -6.20 0.37
C ASP A 126 -5.82 -5.17 1.00
N ALA A 127 -5.30 -4.15 1.69
CA ALA A 127 -6.13 -3.16 2.37
C ALA A 127 -6.90 -2.25 1.38
N PRO A 128 -8.11 -1.78 1.75
CA PRO A 128 -8.84 -0.79 0.97
C PRO A 128 -8.00 0.45 0.69
N GLY A 129 -8.05 0.95 -0.53
CA GLY A 129 -7.27 2.11 -0.97
C GLY A 129 -5.92 1.74 -1.60
N LEU A 130 -5.37 0.55 -1.32
CA LEU A 130 -4.33 -0.06 -2.14
C LEU A 130 -4.97 -1.04 -3.13
N ASP A 131 -5.80 -1.98 -2.66
CA ASP A 131 -6.59 -2.91 -3.49
C ASP A 131 -5.76 -3.63 -4.58
N ALA A 132 -4.54 -4.04 -4.24
CA ALA A 132 -3.62 -4.64 -5.21
C ALA A 132 -3.82 -6.15 -5.33
N PHE A 133 -3.64 -6.69 -6.53
CA PHE A 133 -3.60 -8.13 -6.75
C PHE A 133 -2.20 -8.67 -6.52
N VAL A 134 -1.90 -9.17 -5.34
CA VAL A 134 -0.57 -9.72 -5.03
C VAL A 134 -0.45 -11.17 -5.51
N LEU A 135 0.61 -11.50 -6.25
CA LEU A 135 0.89 -12.83 -6.78
C LEU A 135 0.89 -13.90 -5.66
N PRO A 136 -0.07 -14.84 -5.64
CA PRO A 136 -0.18 -15.83 -4.57
C PRO A 136 0.81 -16.99 -4.75
N GLY A 137 1.27 -17.58 -3.64
CA GLY A 137 2.06 -18.83 -3.63
C GLY A 137 3.46 -18.77 -4.26
N ASN A 138 3.91 -17.59 -4.70
CA ASN A 138 5.17 -17.39 -5.41
C ASN A 138 6.03 -16.33 -4.69
N GLN A 139 6.61 -16.73 -3.56
CA GLN A 139 7.46 -15.86 -2.74
C GLN A 139 8.93 -16.06 -3.12
N PHE A 140 9.64 -14.98 -3.44
CA PHE A 140 11.10 -15.02 -3.59
C PHE A 140 11.76 -14.52 -2.31
N LEU A 141 12.16 -15.48 -1.46
CA LEU A 141 12.74 -15.25 -0.14
C LEU A 141 14.24 -15.57 -0.17
N LEU A 142 15.09 -14.55 -0.23
CA LEU A 142 16.53 -14.75 -0.38
C LEU A 142 17.31 -14.41 0.89
N GLY A 143 17.94 -15.41 1.50
CA GLY A 143 18.83 -15.21 2.64
C GLY A 143 19.93 -16.27 2.72
N PRO A 144 21.10 -15.97 3.32
CA PRO A 144 21.60 -14.64 3.74
C PRO A 144 22.02 -13.77 2.55
N ALA A 145 21.69 -12.48 2.57
CA ALA A 145 21.99 -11.54 1.48
C ALA A 145 23.49 -11.39 1.23
N SER A 146 24.30 -11.33 2.29
CA SER A 146 25.75 -11.15 2.23
C SER A 146 26.49 -12.26 1.49
N VAL A 147 25.86 -13.43 1.35
CA VAL A 147 26.41 -14.60 0.64
C VAL A 147 25.84 -14.69 -0.76
N ASN A 148 24.54 -14.36 -0.91
CA ASN A 148 23.79 -14.66 -2.12
C ASN A 148 23.71 -13.49 -3.11
N VAL A 149 24.11 -12.27 -2.71
CA VAL A 149 24.01 -11.06 -3.53
C VAL A 149 25.39 -10.38 -3.60
N ASP A 150 25.94 -10.29 -4.81
CA ASP A 150 27.08 -9.46 -5.13
C ASP A 150 26.59 -8.05 -5.44
N VAL A 151 26.76 -7.12 -4.49
CA VAL A 151 26.32 -5.73 -4.61
C VAL A 151 27.14 -4.95 -5.63
N GLU A 152 28.43 -5.26 -5.77
CA GLU A 152 29.31 -4.54 -6.71
C GLU A 152 28.97 -4.86 -8.16
N ARG A 153 28.69 -6.13 -8.44
CA ARG A 153 28.31 -6.59 -9.78
C ARG A 153 26.81 -6.54 -10.03
N THR A 154 26.03 -6.38 -8.97
CA THR A 154 24.57 -6.48 -9.02
C THR A 154 24.14 -7.84 -9.58
N GLU A 155 24.65 -8.91 -8.96
CA GLU A 155 24.44 -10.29 -9.40
C GLU A 155 24.03 -11.20 -8.24
N LEU A 156 23.26 -12.24 -8.56
CA LEU A 156 23.00 -13.34 -7.64
C LEU A 156 24.06 -14.42 -7.82
N THR A 157 24.55 -15.00 -6.73
CA THR A 157 25.72 -15.87 -6.76
C THR A 157 25.41 -17.35 -7.00
N ASP A 158 24.19 -17.82 -6.71
CA ASP A 158 23.77 -19.22 -6.89
C ASP A 158 22.82 -19.39 -8.08
N ALA A 159 23.18 -20.27 -9.02
CA ALA A 159 22.43 -20.51 -10.26
C ALA A 159 21.04 -21.15 -10.02
N ARG A 160 20.85 -21.91 -8.94
CA ARG A 160 19.53 -22.48 -8.61
C ARG A 160 18.60 -21.39 -8.09
N THR A 161 19.12 -20.46 -7.29
CA THR A 161 18.39 -19.25 -6.88
C THR A 161 17.95 -18.44 -8.10
N VAL A 162 18.83 -18.26 -9.10
CA VAL A 162 18.47 -17.59 -10.36
C VAL A 162 17.35 -18.36 -11.08
N GLY A 163 17.47 -19.67 -11.23
CA GLY A 163 16.43 -20.49 -11.87
C GLY A 163 15.09 -20.45 -11.14
N PHE A 164 15.09 -20.39 -9.81
CA PHE A 164 13.86 -20.20 -9.03
C PHE A 164 13.25 -18.81 -9.26
N LEU A 165 14.08 -17.75 -9.27
CA LEU A 165 13.62 -16.40 -9.58
C LEU A 165 13.02 -16.30 -11.00
N GLU A 166 13.62 -16.98 -11.98
CA GLU A 166 13.07 -17.09 -13.35
C GLU A 166 11.68 -17.73 -13.35
N GLN A 167 11.49 -18.81 -12.60
CA GLN A 167 10.19 -19.47 -12.47
C GLN A 167 9.15 -18.55 -11.83
N VAL A 168 9.49 -17.88 -10.72
CA VAL A 168 8.62 -16.92 -10.03
C VAL A 168 8.26 -15.75 -10.96
N PHE A 169 9.25 -15.20 -11.68
CA PHE A 169 9.04 -14.10 -12.61
C PHE A 169 8.16 -14.51 -13.80
N SER A 170 8.35 -15.72 -14.35
CA SER A 170 7.46 -16.26 -15.38
C SER A 170 6.02 -16.39 -14.90
N ASN A 171 5.82 -16.84 -13.66
CA ASN A 171 4.49 -16.93 -13.05
C ASN A 171 3.87 -15.54 -12.86
N PHE A 172 4.69 -14.54 -12.50
CA PHE A 172 4.23 -13.16 -12.40
C PHE A 172 3.78 -12.59 -13.74
N MET A 173 4.52 -12.82 -14.83
CA MET A 173 4.11 -12.34 -16.16
C MET A 173 2.76 -12.95 -16.59
N MET A 174 2.58 -14.26 -16.41
CA MET A 174 1.28 -14.90 -16.70
C MET A 174 0.15 -14.33 -15.86
N PHE A 175 0.43 -14.01 -14.59
CA PHE A 175 -0.52 -13.40 -13.68
C PHE A 175 -0.91 -11.98 -14.12
N VAL A 176 0.06 -11.14 -14.49
CA VAL A 176 -0.18 -9.81 -15.08
C VAL A 176 -1.11 -9.92 -16.29
N ASP A 177 -0.78 -10.79 -17.25
CA ASP A 177 -1.57 -10.98 -18.47
C ASP A 177 -3.01 -11.42 -18.17
N SER A 178 -3.21 -12.27 -17.16
CA SER A 178 -4.53 -12.75 -16.76
C SER A 178 -5.42 -11.67 -16.11
N LEU A 179 -4.81 -10.63 -15.54
CA LEU A 179 -5.49 -9.56 -14.81
C LEU A 179 -5.72 -8.30 -15.65
N LEU A 180 -5.18 -8.23 -16.87
CA LEU A 180 -5.38 -7.09 -17.78
C LEU A 180 -6.87 -6.68 -17.94
N PRO A 181 -7.84 -7.60 -18.06
CA PRO A 181 -9.25 -7.23 -18.17
C PRO A 181 -9.77 -6.49 -16.92
N MET A 182 -9.34 -6.89 -15.72
CA MET A 182 -9.76 -6.23 -14.48
C MET A 182 -9.10 -4.86 -14.31
N ARG A 183 -7.87 -4.71 -14.81
CA ARG A 183 -7.16 -3.42 -14.81
C ARG A 183 -7.88 -2.39 -15.69
N ALA A 184 -8.37 -2.80 -16.86
CA ALA A 184 -9.12 -1.92 -17.74
C ALA A 184 -10.40 -1.37 -17.08
N MET A 185 -11.08 -2.16 -16.25
CA MET A 185 -12.26 -1.71 -15.49
C MET A 185 -11.93 -0.72 -14.38
N ALA A 186 -10.70 -0.76 -13.83
CA ALA A 186 -10.27 0.18 -12.77
C ALA A 186 -10.14 1.62 -13.29
N PHE A 187 -9.70 1.78 -14.54
CA PHE A 187 -9.59 3.08 -15.21
C PHE A 187 -10.95 3.68 -15.59
N ASP A 188 -12.00 2.85 -15.64
CA ASP A 188 -13.36 3.26 -16.02
C ASP A 188 -14.20 3.82 -14.86
N ARG A 189 -13.56 4.23 -13.74
CA ARG A 189 -14.24 5.03 -12.70
C ARG A 189 -14.49 6.49 -13.11
N THR A 190 -14.09 6.86 -14.34
CA THR A 190 -14.28 8.20 -14.91
C THR A 190 -15.41 8.28 -15.93
N ALA A 191 -15.88 7.17 -16.51
CA ALA A 191 -17.02 7.20 -17.43
C ALA A 191 -18.36 7.53 -16.74
N ASP A 192 -18.44 7.35 -15.42
CA ASP A 192 -19.59 7.80 -14.62
C ASP A 192 -19.52 9.29 -14.26
N LYS A 193 -18.52 10.03 -14.76
CA LYS A 193 -18.44 11.51 -14.66
C LYS A 193 -18.96 12.25 -15.91
N THR A 194 -19.55 11.54 -16.88
CA THR A 194 -20.08 12.17 -18.11
C THR A 194 -21.59 12.01 -18.27
N THR A 195 -22.38 12.44 -17.29
CA THR A 195 -23.65 13.15 -17.54
C THR A 195 -23.99 13.99 -16.31
N ASN A 196 -23.87 15.31 -16.49
CA ASN A 196 -24.56 16.44 -15.86
C ASN A 196 -23.54 17.59 -15.87
N GLY A 197 -23.62 18.52 -16.81
CA GLY A 197 -24.62 19.58 -16.71
C GLY A 197 -24.11 20.59 -15.69
N GLU A 198 -23.66 21.76 -16.17
CA GLU A 198 -23.17 22.91 -15.40
C GLU A 198 -23.70 22.99 -13.96
N HIS A 199 -22.85 22.85 -12.93
CA HIS A 199 -23.15 23.39 -11.61
C HIS A 199 -21.89 23.82 -10.86
N GLU A 200 -21.92 25.07 -10.40
CA GLU A 200 -20.94 25.74 -9.54
C GLU A 200 -20.65 24.93 -8.26
N GLY A 201 -19.40 24.99 -7.82
CA GLY A 201 -18.85 24.14 -6.76
C GLY A 201 -19.54 24.26 -5.41
N THR A 202 -19.90 23.10 -4.85
CA THR A 202 -19.79 22.77 -3.42
C THR A 202 -19.78 21.24 -3.32
N VAL A 203 -18.81 20.64 -2.61
CA VAL A 203 -18.78 19.19 -2.39
C VAL A 203 -19.58 18.87 -1.14
N GLU A 204 -20.73 18.23 -1.31
CA GLU A 204 -21.57 17.69 -0.24
C GLU A 204 -21.02 16.34 0.25
N GLY A 205 -20.83 16.19 1.56
CA GLY A 205 -20.42 14.92 2.16
C GLY A 205 -21.57 13.91 2.18
N VAL A 206 -21.37 12.73 1.60
CA VAL A 206 -22.33 11.62 1.61
C VAL A 206 -22.13 10.77 2.87
N LYS A 207 -23.13 10.66 3.74
CA LYS A 207 -23.21 9.60 4.76
C LYS A 207 -24.26 8.57 4.35
N LEU A 208 -23.81 7.32 4.14
CA LEU A 208 -24.67 6.19 3.83
C LEU A 208 -25.32 5.64 5.10
N GLY A 209 -26.66 5.66 5.16
CA GLY A 209 -27.49 4.98 6.16
C GLY A 209 -28.63 4.20 5.49
N TYR A 210 -29.16 3.16 6.15
CA TYR A 210 -30.20 2.28 5.60
C TYR A 210 -31.50 2.33 6.41
N LYS A 211 -32.65 2.20 5.72
CA LYS A 211 -34.01 2.34 6.28
C LYS A 211 -34.58 1.09 6.96
N ASP A 212 -34.18 -0.11 6.56
CA ASP A 212 -34.73 -1.38 7.07
C ASP A 212 -33.61 -2.30 7.61
N ILE A 213 -33.28 -2.16 8.89
CA ILE A 213 -32.26 -2.98 9.56
C ILE A 213 -32.69 -4.46 9.68
N ASP A 214 -34.00 -4.72 9.63
CA ASP A 214 -34.61 -6.05 9.79
C ASP A 214 -34.40 -6.99 8.58
N LYS A 215 -33.86 -6.48 7.46
CA LYS A 215 -33.52 -7.28 6.26
C LYS A 215 -32.04 -7.64 6.16
N VAL A 216 -31.23 -7.19 7.12
CA VAL A 216 -29.82 -7.58 7.17
C VAL A 216 -29.73 -9.07 7.52
N LEU A 217 -28.92 -9.82 6.76
CA LEU A 217 -28.68 -11.24 7.01
C LEU A 217 -28.14 -11.42 8.44
N LYS A 218 -28.83 -12.25 9.23
CA LYS A 218 -28.44 -12.60 10.60
C LYS A 218 -27.05 -13.25 10.58
N GLY A 219 -26.09 -12.65 11.29
CA GLY A 219 -24.68 -13.03 11.29
C GLY A 219 -23.79 -12.37 10.22
N SER A 220 -24.29 -11.38 9.46
CA SER A 220 -23.44 -10.56 8.59
C SER A 220 -22.69 -9.48 9.39
N ALA A 221 -21.64 -8.90 8.80
CA ALA A 221 -20.89 -7.78 9.39
C ALA A 221 -21.73 -6.51 9.65
N LEU A 222 -23.01 -6.51 9.25
CA LEU A 222 -23.96 -5.42 9.38
C LEU A 222 -25.11 -5.78 10.34
N ASP A 223 -25.07 -6.94 10.99
CA ASP A 223 -26.08 -7.39 11.95
C ASP A 223 -26.03 -6.51 13.22
N PRO A 224 -27.11 -5.78 13.56
CA PRO A 224 -27.15 -4.88 14.72
C PRO A 224 -27.03 -5.61 16.07
N ASP A 225 -27.30 -6.92 16.11
CA ASP A 225 -27.09 -7.73 17.31
C ASP A 225 -25.63 -8.23 17.43
N ALA A 226 -24.84 -8.16 16.35
CA ALA A 226 -23.45 -8.60 16.30
C ALA A 226 -22.45 -7.45 16.51
N VAL A 227 -22.86 -6.20 16.30
CA VAL A 227 -22.00 -5.02 16.40
C VAL A 227 -22.66 -3.99 17.31
N PRO A 228 -22.01 -3.52 18.40
CA PRO A 228 -22.59 -2.49 19.25
C PRO A 228 -22.76 -1.19 18.47
N SER A 229 -23.99 -0.91 18.01
CA SER A 229 -24.34 0.33 17.33
C SER A 229 -24.44 1.47 18.35
N VAL A 230 -23.55 2.45 18.25
CA VAL A 230 -23.71 3.73 18.95
C VAL A 230 -24.85 4.49 18.27
N ILE A 231 -26.02 4.53 18.91
CA ILE A 231 -27.14 5.35 18.46
C ILE A 231 -26.80 6.81 18.77
N ILE A 232 -26.32 7.55 17.77
CA ILE A 232 -26.08 8.99 17.89
C ILE A 232 -27.43 9.70 17.72
N LYS A 233 -27.88 10.38 18.77
CA LYS A 233 -29.04 11.28 18.69
C LYS A 233 -28.66 12.55 17.91
N PRO A 234 -29.58 13.14 17.12
CA PRO A 234 -29.37 14.45 16.51
C PRO A 234 -29.03 15.50 17.58
N ALA A 235 -28.17 16.46 17.23
CA ALA A 235 -27.88 17.60 18.10
C ALA A 235 -29.13 18.48 18.27
N ASP A 236 -29.29 19.12 19.43
CA ASP A 236 -30.48 19.91 19.77
C ASP A 236 -30.75 21.10 18.82
N ASN A 237 -29.76 21.50 18.01
CA ASN A 237 -29.82 22.57 17.02
C ASN A 237 -29.96 22.09 15.56
N ALA A 238 -30.16 20.80 15.31
CA ALA A 238 -30.32 20.27 13.96
C ALA A 238 -31.64 20.72 13.31
N GLN A 239 -31.57 21.27 12.09
CA GLN A 239 -32.73 21.55 11.25
C GLN A 239 -32.84 20.52 10.13
N VAL A 240 -33.99 19.87 10.01
CA VAL A 240 -34.28 18.95 8.89
C VAL A 240 -34.60 19.78 7.65
N LEU A 241 -33.77 19.66 6.62
CA LEU A 241 -33.89 20.38 5.35
C LEU A 241 -34.81 19.66 4.37
N GLU A 242 -34.75 18.33 4.34
CA GLU A 242 -35.56 17.49 3.48
C GLU A 242 -35.80 16.15 4.16
N HIS A 243 -36.97 15.55 3.94
CA HIS A 243 -37.25 14.19 4.38
C HIS A 243 -37.95 13.41 3.28
N GLY A 244 -37.46 12.22 3.02
CA GLY A 244 -38.11 11.26 2.15
C GLY A 244 -38.65 10.08 2.94
N ASP A 245 -39.03 9.06 2.20
CA ASP A 245 -39.45 7.80 2.79
C ASP A 245 -38.21 7.13 3.42
N GLY A 246 -37.95 7.46 4.70
CA GLY A 246 -36.93 6.87 5.59
C GLY A 246 -35.50 7.35 5.43
N TRP A 247 -35.36 8.56 4.94
CA TRP A 247 -34.13 9.32 5.03
C TRP A 247 -34.50 10.77 5.35
N TRP A 248 -33.58 11.49 5.96
CA TRP A 248 -33.68 12.93 6.12
C TRP A 248 -32.31 13.55 5.90
N ILE A 249 -32.31 14.79 5.43
CA ILE A 249 -31.14 15.65 5.33
C ILE A 249 -31.26 16.66 6.47
N GLU A 250 -30.23 16.77 7.31
CA GLU A 250 -30.17 17.77 8.37
C GLU A 250 -29.01 18.74 8.17
N LYS A 251 -29.21 19.97 8.62
CA LYS A 251 -28.19 21.00 8.75
C LYS A 251 -27.99 21.30 10.23
N THR A 252 -26.75 21.19 10.68
CA THR A 252 -26.36 21.45 12.07
C THR A 252 -25.17 22.39 12.08
N GLU A 253 -25.21 23.41 12.93
CA GLU A 253 -24.03 24.27 13.18
C GLU A 253 -23.05 23.50 14.09
N LEU A 254 -21.81 23.32 13.63
CA LEU A 254 -20.74 22.72 14.42
C LEU A 254 -20.38 23.67 15.56
N THR A 255 -20.57 23.23 16.81
CA THR A 255 -20.05 23.94 17.99
C THR A 255 -18.83 23.20 18.52
N ASP A 256 -17.67 23.86 18.53
CA ASP A 256 -16.37 23.33 18.96
C ASP A 256 -16.27 23.06 20.47
N ASN A 257 -16.98 22.05 20.97
CA ASN A 257 -16.75 21.56 22.32
C ASN A 257 -16.44 20.06 22.31
N VAL A 258 -15.21 19.73 21.92
CA VAL A 258 -14.57 18.46 22.30
C VAL A 258 -13.64 18.75 23.46
N THR A 259 -14.03 18.32 24.65
CA THR A 259 -13.19 18.29 25.84
C THR A 259 -12.12 17.21 25.67
N VAL A 260 -10.87 17.62 25.46
CA VAL A 260 -9.72 16.71 25.46
C VAL A 260 -9.32 16.42 26.91
N THR A 261 -9.39 15.15 27.32
CA THR A 261 -8.85 14.69 28.60
C THR A 261 -7.38 14.35 28.40
N GLU A 262 -6.50 15.01 29.17
CA GLU A 262 -5.04 14.84 29.14
C GLU A 262 -4.58 13.40 29.38
N VAL A 263 -3.59 12.93 28.62
CA VAL A 263 -2.81 11.72 28.93
C VAL A 263 -1.35 12.10 29.09
N ALA A 264 -0.80 11.72 30.24
CA ALA A 264 0.54 12.06 30.70
C ALA A 264 1.66 11.39 29.89
N THR A 265 2.69 12.18 29.57
CA THR A 265 3.97 11.72 29.01
C THR A 265 4.97 11.40 30.11
N THR A 266 5.65 10.27 29.99
CA THR A 266 6.88 9.97 30.76
C THR A 266 8.03 9.78 29.79
N THR A 267 9.07 10.59 29.94
CA THR A 267 10.34 10.53 29.21
C THR A 267 11.31 9.57 29.90
N THR A 268 12.06 8.81 29.11
CA THR A 268 13.35 8.24 29.53
C THR A 268 14.37 8.41 28.41
N ASP A 269 15.46 9.09 28.74
CA ASP A 269 16.67 9.23 27.94
C ASP A 269 17.43 7.91 27.84
N VAL A 270 18.03 7.65 26.68
CA VAL A 270 19.16 6.72 26.54
C VAL A 270 20.17 7.31 25.55
N GLU A 271 21.43 7.30 25.96
CA GLU A 271 22.61 7.82 25.26
C GLU A 271 22.97 7.01 24.00
N GLU A 272 23.56 7.72 23.02
CA GLU A 272 24.06 7.19 21.75
C GLU A 272 25.37 6.41 21.91
N ASP A 273 25.46 5.26 21.25
CA ASP A 273 26.72 4.65 20.81
C ASP A 273 26.62 4.27 19.32
N ASP A 274 27.59 4.73 18.55
CA ASP A 274 27.77 4.46 17.12
C ASP A 274 28.07 2.97 16.87
N ASP A 275 27.15 2.22 16.27
CA ASP A 275 27.46 0.94 15.62
C ASP A 275 26.58 0.65 14.40
N ALA A 276 27.20 0.08 13.38
CA ALA A 276 26.66 -0.15 12.06
C ALA A 276 25.45 -1.11 12.07
N THR A 277 24.24 -0.58 11.97
CA THR A 277 23.01 -1.38 11.98
C THR A 277 22.35 -1.42 10.60
N THR A 278 22.62 -2.50 9.85
CA THR A 278 21.63 -3.07 8.92
C THR A 278 20.94 -4.22 9.64
N GLY A 279 19.74 -3.97 10.19
CA GLY A 279 18.76 -4.96 10.62
C GLY A 279 19.16 -5.88 11.78
N ALA A 280 18.48 -5.77 12.91
CA ALA A 280 18.46 -6.82 13.92
C ALA A 280 17.81 -8.08 13.31
N SER A 281 18.63 -9.00 12.83
CA SER A 281 18.23 -10.39 12.56
C SER A 281 19.15 -11.29 13.37
N MET A 282 18.82 -11.43 14.66
CA MET A 282 19.21 -12.62 15.41
C MET A 282 18.02 -13.56 15.41
N LEU A 283 18.01 -14.47 14.42
CA LEU A 283 17.74 -15.92 14.50
C LEU A 283 17.71 -16.53 13.10
#